data_AF-A0A1B8GXX1-F1
#
_entry.id   AF-A0A1B8GXX1-F1
#
_cell.length_a   1.000
_cell.length_b   1.000
_cell.length_c   1.000
_cell.angle_alpha   90.00
_cell.angle_beta   90.00
_cell.angle_gamma   90.00
#
_symmetry.space_group_name_H-M   'P 1'
#
loop_
_entity.id
_entity.type
_entity.pdbx_description
1 polymer ?
#
loop_
_entity_poly.entity_id
_entity_poly.type
_entity_poly.pdbx_seq_one_letter_code
_entity_poly.pdbx_strand_id
1 'polypeptide(L)'
;MQNDVLPEKERELETSVVDGALVHHAIALTMANIIRSCAKSSDREIRLLTQDPGYCDKTKDLIKGIGFEVIGGYGAGGFAEVDDETAIFSPFPKAPVKQIIADLARPLVFIALRGATVWNSRRNPYADPDSPRTKQMWESYERWDFPVSSDSKQLGGSLHQLSGFTRIGE
;
A
#
# COMPACT_ATOMS: atom_id res chain seq x y z
N MET A 1 10.61 10.35 -29.06
CA MET A 1 11.52 11.05 -28.12
C MET A 1 11.56 10.25 -26.84
N GLN A 2 12.75 9.90 -26.34
CA GLN A 2 12.88 9.23 -25.04
C GLN A 2 12.52 10.22 -23.93
N ASN A 3 11.56 9.82 -23.10
CA ASN A 3 11.02 10.64 -22.00
C ASN A 3 12.10 11.10 -21.01
N ASP A 4 13.17 10.32 -20.86
CA ASP A 4 14.31 10.63 -19.98
C ASP A 4 15.15 11.85 -20.40
N VAL A 5 14.95 12.34 -21.63
CA VAL A 5 15.68 13.50 -22.16
C VAL A 5 14.96 14.81 -21.84
N LEU A 6 13.69 14.76 -21.43
CA LEU A 6 12.92 15.95 -21.08
C LEU A 6 13.25 16.45 -19.66
N PRO A 7 13.15 17.76 -19.40
CA PRO A 7 13.17 18.32 -18.05
C PRO A 7 12.14 17.61 -17.16
N GLU A 8 12.43 17.37 -15.88
CA GLU A 8 11.59 16.56 -14.97
C GLU A 8 10.11 16.97 -14.95
N LYS A 9 9.84 18.28 -15.05
CA LYS A 9 8.50 18.89 -15.14
C LYS A 9 7.75 18.67 -16.47
N GLU A 10 8.46 18.25 -17.51
CA GLU A 10 7.98 18.03 -18.89
C GLU A 10 7.99 16.55 -19.28
N ARG A 11 8.47 15.66 -18.39
CA ARG A 11 8.40 14.22 -18.61
C ARG A 11 6.95 13.74 -18.51
N GLU A 12 6.50 12.98 -19.50
CA GLU A 12 5.26 12.21 -19.39
C GLU A 12 5.41 11.21 -18.25
N LEU A 13 4.39 10.99 -17.42
CA LEU A 13 4.52 9.98 -16.36
C LEU A 13 4.64 8.60 -17.05
N GLU A 14 5.71 7.85 -16.77
CA GLU A 14 5.86 6.50 -17.35
C GLU A 14 4.56 5.72 -17.13
N THR A 15 4.01 5.11 -18.19
CA THR A 15 2.76 4.35 -18.15
C THR A 15 2.78 3.30 -17.03
N SER A 16 3.97 2.75 -16.73
CA SER A 16 4.24 1.83 -15.62
C SER A 16 3.89 2.38 -14.23
N VAL A 17 4.05 3.69 -14.00
CA VAL A 17 3.77 4.37 -12.73
C VAL A 17 2.27 4.67 -12.60
N VAL A 18 1.62 5.04 -13.70
CA VAL A 18 0.16 5.24 -13.76
C VAL A 18 -0.55 3.89 -13.54
N ASP A 19 -0.09 2.83 -14.21
CA ASP A 19 -0.63 1.48 -14.07
C ASP A 19 -0.48 0.96 -12.64
N GLY A 20 0.67 1.19 -12.00
CA GLY A 20 0.92 0.77 -10.62
C GLY A 20 -0.08 1.38 -9.62
N ALA A 21 -0.29 2.69 -9.67
CA ALA A 21 -1.21 3.36 -8.74
C ALA A 21 -2.67 2.90 -8.95
N LEU A 22 -3.12 2.78 -10.20
CA LEU A 22 -4.47 2.31 -10.52
C LEU A 22 -4.69 0.86 -10.04
N VAL A 23 -3.72 -0.03 -10.28
CA VAL A 23 -3.78 -1.42 -9.81
C VAL A 23 -3.85 -1.48 -8.28
N HIS A 24 -3.08 -0.65 -7.58
CA HIS A 24 -3.12 -0.61 -6.11
C HIS A 24 -4.50 -0.20 -5.56
N HIS A 25 -5.14 0.82 -6.15
CA HIS A 25 -6.50 1.20 -5.76
C HIS A 25 -7.53 0.14 -6.11
N ALA A 26 -7.40 -0.51 -7.28
CA ALA A 26 -8.29 -1.60 -7.68
C ALA A 26 -8.20 -2.79 -6.71
N ILE A 27 -6.99 -3.13 -6.24
CA ILE A 27 -6.78 -4.17 -5.22
C ILE A 27 -7.46 -3.77 -3.91
N ALA A 28 -7.19 -2.56 -3.39
CA ALA A 28 -7.76 -2.10 -2.13
C ALA A 28 -9.30 -2.03 -2.17
N LEU A 29 -9.88 -1.55 -3.27
CA LEU A 29 -11.32 -1.52 -3.48
C LEU A 29 -11.91 -2.94 -3.56
N THR A 30 -11.23 -3.86 -4.23
CA THR A 30 -11.65 -5.26 -4.32
C THR A 30 -11.66 -5.92 -2.94
N MET A 31 -10.59 -5.72 -2.15
CA MET A 31 -10.51 -6.21 -0.78
C MET A 31 -11.68 -5.68 0.07
N ALA A 32 -11.94 -4.37 0.03
CA ALA A 32 -13.06 -3.78 0.79
C ALA A 32 -14.42 -4.33 0.35
N ASN A 33 -14.65 -4.51 -0.95
CA ASN A 33 -15.91 -5.07 -1.45
C ASN A 33 -16.11 -6.52 -1.00
N ILE A 34 -15.05 -7.33 -1.01
CA ILE A 34 -15.10 -8.71 -0.50
C ILE A 34 -15.42 -8.70 1.00
N ILE A 35 -14.71 -7.89 1.80
CA ILE A 35 -14.94 -7.83 3.25
C ILE A 35 -16.39 -7.38 3.55
N ARG A 36 -16.89 -6.36 2.85
CA ARG A 36 -18.29 -5.90 2.95
C ARG A 36 -19.28 -7.02 2.61
N SER A 37 -19.00 -7.82 1.59
CA SER A 37 -19.87 -8.94 1.19
C SER A 37 -19.89 -10.08 2.20
N CYS A 38 -18.78 -10.27 2.95
CA CYS A 38 -18.67 -11.30 3.98
C CYS A 38 -19.21 -10.85 5.35
N ALA A 39 -19.33 -9.54 5.58
CA ALA A 39 -19.84 -8.99 6.82
C ALA A 39 -21.35 -9.29 6.97
N LYS A 40 -21.74 -9.94 8.09
CA LYS A 40 -23.13 -10.18 8.43
C LYS A 40 -23.76 -8.90 8.96
N SER A 41 -24.55 -8.19 8.15
CA SER A 41 -25.54 -7.15 8.50
C SER A 41 -25.24 -6.25 9.72
N SER A 42 -23.97 -6.05 10.07
CA SER A 42 -23.53 -5.22 11.18
C SER A 42 -23.12 -3.90 10.56
N ASP A 43 -23.60 -2.84 11.20
CA ASP A 43 -23.55 -1.42 10.80
C ASP A 43 -22.12 -0.83 10.67
N ARG A 44 -21.08 -1.66 10.58
CA ARG A 44 -19.70 -1.19 10.49
C ARG A 44 -19.33 -0.93 9.04
N GLU A 45 -19.46 0.34 8.65
CA GLU A 45 -18.98 0.85 7.37
C GLU A 45 -17.45 0.73 7.29
N ILE A 46 -16.95 0.03 6.26
CA ILE A 46 -15.52 0.01 5.96
C ILE A 46 -15.16 1.30 5.24
N ARG A 47 -14.45 2.18 5.95
CA ARG A 47 -13.82 3.36 5.36
C ARG A 47 -12.64 2.96 4.49
N LEU A 48 -12.55 3.56 3.31
CA LEU A 48 -11.44 3.37 2.39
C LEU A 48 -10.58 4.63 2.42
N LEU A 49 -9.43 4.57 3.09
CA LEU A 49 -8.54 5.72 3.23
C LEU A 49 -7.35 5.58 2.28
N THR A 50 -6.87 6.70 1.74
CA THR A 50 -5.66 6.69 0.94
C THR A 50 -4.87 7.98 1.08
N GLN A 51 -3.55 7.86 0.99
CA GLN A 51 -2.61 8.98 1.03
C GLN A 51 -1.45 8.69 0.09
N ASP A 52 -1.26 9.56 -0.91
CA ASP A 52 -0.06 9.63 -1.74
C ASP A 52 0.25 11.11 -2.04
N PRO A 53 1.42 11.63 -1.63
CA PRO A 53 1.84 13.00 -1.97
C PRO A 53 1.92 13.26 -3.48
N GLY A 54 2.00 12.22 -4.31
CA GLY A 54 2.04 12.30 -5.77
C GLY A 54 0.68 12.49 -6.45
N TYR A 55 -0.44 12.44 -5.73
CA TYR A 55 -1.75 12.66 -6.35
C TYR A 55 -1.91 14.12 -6.81
N CYS A 56 -2.16 14.31 -8.10
CA CYS A 56 -2.70 15.57 -8.61
C CYS A 56 -4.20 15.68 -8.31
N ASP A 57 -4.78 16.88 -8.44
CA ASP A 57 -6.17 17.10 -8.06
C ASP A 57 -7.17 16.25 -8.87
N LYS A 58 -6.92 16.04 -10.16
CA LYS A 58 -7.72 15.12 -11.00
C LYS A 58 -7.70 13.69 -10.47
N THR A 59 -6.53 13.22 -10.00
CA THR A 59 -6.39 11.89 -9.40
C THR A 59 -7.15 11.80 -8.09
N LYS A 60 -7.07 12.84 -7.24
CA LYS A 60 -7.85 12.91 -5.98
C LYS A 60 -9.35 12.84 -6.25
N ASP A 61 -9.84 13.60 -7.23
CA ASP A 61 -11.27 13.63 -7.57
C ASP A 61 -11.76 12.27 -8.10
N LEU A 62 -10.97 11.62 -8.96
CA LEU A 62 -11.27 10.27 -9.44
C LEU A 62 -11.34 9.26 -8.30
N ILE A 63 -10.34 9.26 -7.42
CA ILE A 63 -10.23 8.36 -6.27
C ILE A 63 -11.38 8.56 -5.29
N LYS A 64 -11.78 9.82 -5.03
CA LYS A 64 -12.97 10.14 -4.23
C LYS A 64 -14.24 9.63 -4.88
N GLY A 65 -14.37 9.77 -6.20
CA GLY A 65 -15.52 9.31 -6.96
C GLY A 65 -15.75 7.79 -6.89
N ILE A 66 -14.70 7.00 -6.62
CA ILE A 66 -14.80 5.54 -6.44
C ILE A 66 -14.87 5.11 -4.96
N GLY A 67 -15.03 6.07 -4.03
CA GLY A 67 -15.36 5.80 -2.63
C GLY A 67 -14.18 5.81 -1.65
N PHE A 68 -13.02 6.37 -2.03
CA PHE A 68 -11.92 6.60 -1.09
C PHE A 68 -11.96 8.00 -0.47
N GLU A 69 -11.63 8.10 0.81
CA GLU A 69 -11.26 9.34 1.47
C GLU A 69 -9.76 9.59 1.24
N VAL A 70 -9.42 10.67 0.54
CA VAL A 70 -8.01 11.09 0.37
C VAL A 70 -7.61 11.89 1.60
N ILE A 71 -6.80 11.29 2.48
CA ILE A 71 -6.37 11.86 3.75
C ILE A 71 -5.00 12.52 3.58
N GLY A 72 -4.84 13.71 4.14
CA GLY A 72 -3.53 14.35 4.30
C GLY A 72 -2.77 14.53 2.98
N GLY A 73 -3.08 15.60 2.23
CA GLY A 73 -2.30 15.96 1.03
C GLY A 73 -0.79 16.13 1.30
N TYR A 74 -0.42 16.39 2.57
CA TYR A 74 0.94 16.36 3.10
C TYR A 74 0.92 15.90 4.58
N GLY A 75 2.02 15.34 5.07
CA GLY A 75 2.23 15.03 6.50
C GLY A 75 1.78 13.62 6.94
N ALA A 76 1.32 13.51 8.19
CA ALA A 76 1.08 12.23 8.88
C ALA A 76 -0.41 11.84 9.00
N GLY A 77 -1.30 12.50 8.25
CA GLY A 77 -2.76 12.38 8.43
C GLY A 77 -3.27 10.93 8.36
N GLY A 78 -2.83 10.16 7.37
CA GLY A 78 -3.24 8.77 7.22
C GLY A 78 -2.75 7.87 8.35
N PHE A 79 -1.64 8.21 9.03
CA PHE A 79 -1.18 7.44 10.18
C PHE A 79 -2.08 7.65 11.40
N ALA A 80 -2.65 8.84 11.57
CA ALA A 80 -3.53 9.13 12.70
C ALA A 80 -4.84 8.33 12.68
N GLU A 81 -5.22 7.80 11.51
CA GLU A 81 -6.42 6.99 11.31
C GLU A 81 -6.16 5.49 11.53
N VAL A 82 -4.91 5.09 11.77
CA VAL A 82 -4.56 3.68 11.95
C VAL A 82 -4.78 3.24 13.39
N ASP A 83 -5.54 2.16 13.54
CA ASP A 83 -5.77 1.47 14.81
C ASP A 83 -5.58 -0.05 14.66
N ASP A 84 -6.00 -0.78 15.69
CA ASP A 84 -5.90 -2.23 15.78
C ASP A 84 -6.93 -3.01 14.94
N GLU A 85 -7.99 -2.36 14.46
CA GLU A 85 -8.99 -2.94 13.55
C GLU A 85 -8.68 -2.61 12.08
N THR A 86 -7.59 -1.88 11.81
CA THR A 86 -7.21 -1.41 10.48
C THR A 86 -6.54 -2.51 9.63
N ALA A 87 -6.81 -2.49 8.32
CA ALA A 87 -6.04 -3.23 7.31
C ALA A 87 -5.19 -2.25 6.48
N ILE A 88 -3.88 -2.43 6.49
CA ILE A 88 -2.92 -1.58 5.76
C ILE A 88 -2.47 -2.26 4.47
N PHE A 89 -2.57 -1.55 3.34
CA PHE A 89 -1.97 -1.94 2.06
C PHE A 89 -0.90 -0.91 1.66
N SER A 90 0.37 -1.28 1.81
CA SER A 90 1.54 -0.41 1.58
C SER A 90 2.57 -1.11 0.67
N PRO A 91 2.28 -1.22 -0.65
CA PRO A 91 3.01 -2.12 -1.53
C PRO A 91 4.39 -1.61 -1.96
N PHE A 92 4.60 -0.32 -2.16
CA PHE A 92 5.90 0.24 -2.59
C PHE A 92 6.12 1.64 -2.00
N PRO A 93 6.17 1.76 -0.66
CA PRO A 93 6.16 3.07 -0.02
C PRO A 93 7.46 3.84 -0.27
N LYS A 94 7.33 5.15 -0.45
CA LYS A 94 8.44 6.12 -0.44
C LYS A 94 8.70 6.72 0.95
N ALA A 95 8.02 6.19 1.97
CA ALA A 95 8.13 6.59 3.37
C ALA A 95 8.33 5.34 4.25
N PRO A 96 8.86 5.49 5.48
CA PRO A 96 9.12 4.36 6.37
C PRO A 96 7.84 3.89 7.10
N VAL A 97 6.85 3.41 6.34
CA VAL A 97 5.51 3.05 6.85
C VAL A 97 5.58 1.98 7.93
N LYS A 98 6.26 0.84 7.69
CA LYS A 98 6.39 -0.24 8.71
C LYS A 98 6.97 0.29 10.02
N GLN A 99 7.95 1.17 9.91
CA GLN A 99 8.65 1.75 11.04
C GLN A 99 7.75 2.66 11.89
N ILE A 100 6.95 3.50 11.24
CA ILE A 100 6.00 4.39 11.92
C ILE A 100 4.90 3.56 12.60
N ILE A 101 4.33 2.59 11.88
CA ILE A 101 3.26 1.75 12.42
C ILE A 101 3.74 0.89 13.59
N ALA A 102 4.98 0.39 13.57
CA ALA A 102 5.55 -0.37 14.68
C ALA A 102 5.53 0.39 16.02
N ASP A 103 5.57 1.72 15.98
CA ASP A 103 5.46 2.56 17.18
C ASP A 103 4.02 2.99 17.49
N LEU A 104 3.12 3.02 16.49
CA LEU A 104 1.82 3.66 16.59
C LEU A 104 0.67 2.70 16.93
N ALA A 105 0.62 1.53 16.28
CA ALA A 105 -0.53 0.63 16.34
C ALA A 105 -0.16 -0.84 16.07
N ARG A 106 -1.10 -1.76 16.24
CA ARG A 106 -0.96 -3.16 15.79
C ARG A 106 -2.13 -3.53 14.87
N PRO A 107 -2.11 -3.11 13.59
CA PRO A 107 -3.20 -3.34 12.64
C PRO A 107 -3.54 -4.82 12.50
N LEU A 108 -4.80 -5.13 12.22
CA LEU A 108 -5.27 -6.51 12.03
C LEU A 108 -4.57 -7.18 10.84
N VAL A 109 -4.39 -6.45 9.74
CA VAL A 109 -3.72 -6.91 8.53
C VAL A 109 -2.74 -5.86 8.05
N PHE A 110 -1.54 -6.30 7.64
CA PHE A 110 -0.56 -5.45 6.98
C PHE A 110 -0.05 -6.15 5.72
N ILE A 111 -0.14 -5.50 4.57
CA ILE A 111 0.42 -6.00 3.30
C ILE A 111 1.53 -5.06 2.86
N ALA A 112 2.75 -5.58 2.75
CA ALA A 112 3.95 -4.80 2.44
C ALA A 112 5.01 -5.62 1.71
N LEU A 113 6.04 -4.94 1.21
CA LEU A 113 7.24 -5.57 0.64
C LEU A 113 7.89 -6.55 1.62
N ARG A 114 8.31 -7.71 1.09
CA ARG A 114 9.09 -8.73 1.78
C ARG A 114 10.56 -8.32 1.91
N GLY A 115 11.05 -8.24 3.15
CA GLY A 115 12.48 -8.36 3.48
C GLY A 115 13.25 -7.07 3.77
N ALA A 116 14.54 -7.23 4.11
CA ALA A 116 15.43 -6.18 4.61
C ALA A 116 16.01 -5.26 3.52
N THR A 117 16.00 -5.69 2.26
CA THR A 117 16.59 -4.96 1.12
C THR A 117 15.75 -5.19 -0.11
N VAL A 118 14.74 -4.35 -0.31
CA VAL A 118 13.99 -4.33 -1.54
C VAL A 118 14.50 -3.15 -2.34
N TRP A 119 15.16 -3.43 -3.45
CA TRP A 119 15.65 -2.43 -4.38
C TRP A 119 14.58 -2.21 -5.44
N ASN A 120 14.31 -0.96 -5.81
CA ASN A 120 13.45 -0.68 -6.96
C ASN A 120 14.17 -1.01 -8.28
N SER A 121 13.47 -0.91 -9.41
CA SER A 121 14.03 -1.15 -10.74
C SER A 121 15.26 -0.28 -11.07
N ARG A 122 15.43 0.84 -10.36
CA ARG A 122 16.56 1.77 -10.48
C ARG A 122 17.70 1.46 -9.51
N ARG A 123 17.67 0.29 -8.84
CA ARG A 123 18.66 -0.13 -7.82
C ARG A 123 18.80 0.86 -6.66
N ASN A 124 17.73 1.59 -6.33
CA ASN A 124 17.64 2.36 -5.09
C ASN A 124 16.87 1.55 -4.05
N PRO A 125 17.24 1.61 -2.76
CA PRO A 125 16.48 0.93 -1.73
C PRO A 125 15.09 1.58 -1.61
N TYR A 126 14.05 0.77 -1.45
CA TYR A 126 12.75 1.28 -1.00
C TYR A 126 12.89 1.90 0.39
N ALA A 127 12.07 2.91 0.68
CA ALA A 127 12.22 3.75 1.87
C ALA A 127 11.79 3.09 3.18
N ASP A 128 11.44 1.80 3.15
CA ASP A 128 10.83 1.10 4.26
C ASP A 128 11.43 -0.30 4.45
N PRO A 129 12.73 -0.43 4.80
CA PRO A 129 13.33 -1.71 5.14
C PRO A 129 12.86 -2.21 6.52
N ASP A 130 13.02 -3.50 6.79
CA ASP A 130 12.87 -4.03 8.14
C ASP A 130 13.98 -3.51 9.08
N SER A 131 13.60 -3.20 10.32
CA SER A 131 14.49 -2.84 11.42
C SER A 131 14.27 -3.77 12.62
N PRO A 132 15.10 -3.71 13.69
CA PRO A 132 14.86 -4.52 14.88
C PRO A 132 13.44 -4.42 15.45
N ARG A 133 12.86 -3.21 15.45
CA ARG A 133 11.48 -3.00 15.95
C ARG A 133 10.39 -3.56 15.03
N THR A 134 10.55 -3.49 13.71
CA THR A 134 9.55 -4.08 12.81
C THR A 134 9.63 -5.60 12.87
N LYS A 135 10.84 -6.16 12.98
CA LYS A 135 11.03 -7.59 13.22
C LYS A 135 10.35 -8.04 14.51
N GLN A 136 10.49 -7.29 15.60
CA GLN A 136 9.80 -7.56 16.85
C GLN A 136 8.27 -7.46 16.69
N MET A 137 7.76 -6.43 16.00
CA MET A 137 6.32 -6.35 15.69
C MET A 137 5.84 -7.59 14.93
N TRP A 138 6.62 -8.10 13.97
CA TRP A 138 6.23 -9.28 13.18
C TRP A 138 6.16 -10.59 13.97
N GLU A 139 6.69 -10.65 15.19
CA GLU A 139 6.56 -11.84 16.05
C GLU A 139 5.10 -12.09 16.45
N SER A 140 4.25 -11.06 16.47
CA SER A 140 2.81 -11.18 16.74
C SER A 140 1.96 -11.35 15.48
N TYR A 141 2.56 -11.68 14.33
CA TYR A 141 1.86 -11.80 13.05
C TYR A 141 2.16 -13.12 12.36
N GLU A 142 1.12 -13.74 11.82
CA GLU A 142 1.26 -14.82 10.84
C GLU A 142 1.54 -14.20 9.47
N ARG A 143 2.61 -14.67 8.83
CA ARG A 143 3.03 -14.20 7.50
C ARG A 143 2.51 -15.13 6.41
N TRP A 144 1.99 -14.54 5.34
CA TRP A 144 1.59 -15.24 4.12
C TRP A 144 2.14 -14.54 2.86
N ASP A 145 2.30 -15.30 1.79
CA ASP A 145 2.72 -14.76 0.49
C ASP A 145 1.52 -14.11 -0.20
N PHE A 146 1.70 -12.90 -0.73
CA PHE A 146 0.62 -12.21 -1.42
C PHE A 146 0.21 -12.99 -2.67
N PRO A 147 -1.09 -13.32 -2.85
CA PRO A 147 -1.54 -14.22 -3.90
C PRO A 147 -1.48 -13.53 -5.26
N VAL A 148 -0.43 -13.84 -6.03
CA VAL A 148 -0.22 -13.35 -7.40
C VAL A 148 -0.31 -14.54 -8.36
N SER A 149 -1.17 -14.44 -9.37
CA SER A 149 -1.33 -15.49 -10.39
C SER A 149 0.01 -15.77 -11.11
N SER A 150 0.16 -16.98 -11.64
CA SER A 150 1.32 -17.34 -12.48
C SER A 150 1.50 -16.37 -13.65
N ASP A 151 0.38 -15.96 -14.25
CA ASP A 151 0.36 -15.15 -15.47
C ASP A 151 0.82 -13.72 -15.18
N SER A 152 0.46 -13.16 -14.02
CA SER A 152 0.91 -11.83 -13.59
C SER A 152 2.39 -11.79 -13.18
N LYS A 153 2.96 -12.93 -12.76
CA LYS A 153 4.43 -13.06 -12.58
C LYS A 153 5.17 -13.01 -13.92
N GLN A 154 4.62 -13.63 -14.96
CA GLN A 154 5.21 -13.64 -16.29
C GLN A 154 5.15 -12.27 -16.98
N LEU A 155 4.13 -11.46 -16.65
CA LEU A 155 3.99 -10.08 -17.11
C LEU A 155 4.93 -9.07 -16.40
N GLY A 156 5.85 -9.53 -15.55
CA GLY A 156 6.84 -8.67 -14.91
C GLY A 156 6.30 -7.76 -13.81
N GLY A 157 5.09 -8.01 -13.29
CA GLY A 157 4.50 -7.24 -12.20
C GLY A 157 5.26 -7.40 -10.88
N SER A 158 5.43 -6.33 -10.09
CA SER A 158 6.19 -6.36 -8.83
C SER A 158 5.38 -6.85 -7.61
N LEU A 159 4.08 -7.13 -7.77
CA LEU A 159 3.20 -7.55 -6.66
C LEU A 159 3.65 -8.85 -5.98
N HIS A 160 4.41 -9.71 -6.67
CA HIS A 160 4.96 -10.94 -6.11
C HIS A 160 5.99 -10.69 -5.00
N GLN A 161 6.46 -9.45 -4.86
CA GLN A 161 7.37 -9.02 -3.78
C GLN A 161 6.62 -8.69 -2.49
N LEU A 162 5.28 -8.73 -2.49
CA LEU A 162 4.46 -8.44 -1.32
C LEU A 162 4.28 -9.70 -0.46
N SER A 163 4.24 -9.47 0.84
CA SER A 163 3.73 -10.43 1.82
C SER A 163 2.61 -9.76 2.61
N GLY A 164 1.65 -10.58 3.01
CA GLY A 164 0.68 -10.19 4.01
C GLY A 164 1.08 -10.70 5.39
N PHE A 165 0.65 -9.95 6.40
CA PHE A 165 0.86 -10.20 7.80
C PHE A 165 -0.50 -10.06 8.47
N THR A 166 -1.00 -11.14 9.07
CA THR A 166 -2.25 -11.14 9.84
C THR A 166 -1.89 -11.23 11.31
N ARG A 167 -2.40 -10.31 12.14
CA ARG A 167 -2.13 -10.32 13.57
C ARG A 167 -2.65 -11.62 14.18
N ILE A 168 -1.81 -12.33 14.92
CA ILE A 168 -2.23 -13.51 15.69
C ILE A 168 -3.08 -12.98 16.85
N GLY A 169 -4.32 -13.45 16.96
CA GLY A 169 -5.20 -13.04 18.07
C GLY A 169 -4.61 -13.44 19.42
N GLU A 170 -4.79 -12.59 20.43
CA GLU A 170 -4.57 -12.97 21.84
C GLU A 170 -5.68 -13.91 22.34
#